data_AF-A0A426YES8-F1
#
_entry.id   AF-A0A426YES8-F1
#
_cell.length_a   1.000
_cell.length_b   1.000
_cell.length_c   1.000
_cell.angle_alpha   90.00
_cell.angle_beta   90.00
_cell.angle_gamma   90.00
#
_symmetry.space_group_name_H-M   'P 1'
#
loop_
_entity.id
_entity.type
_entity.pdbx_description
1 polymer ?
#
loop_
_entity_poly.entity_id
_entity_poly.type
_entity_poly.pdbx_seq_one_letter_code
_entity_poly.pdbx_strand_id
1 'polypeptide(L)'
;MRRCKMEPSKARRISKVYRALVAGVIERDEVKSFLFVIKQPIGTMHYPGVAKGLFVASSSGKPALSKVQVLERDVQRNQAVVQVEIHSGRPHQIRIHLAFAGHPLIGKFM
;
A
#
# COMPACT_ATOMS: atom_id res chain seq x y z
N MET A 1 15.54 43.95 5.61
CA MET A 1 14.65 42.85 5.15
C MET A 1 15.24 42.20 3.89
N ARG A 2 15.94 41.06 4.00
CA ARG A 2 16.41 40.31 2.81
C ARG A 2 15.48 39.12 2.60
N ARG A 3 14.61 39.19 1.59
CA ARG A 3 13.80 38.07 1.13
C ARG A 3 14.73 37.10 0.40
N CYS A 4 15.13 36.02 1.06
CA CYS A 4 15.78 34.90 0.41
C CYS A 4 14.72 34.23 -0.48
N LYS A 5 14.78 34.47 -1.80
CA LYS A 5 13.97 33.74 -2.77
C LYS A 5 14.47 32.30 -2.77
N MET A 6 13.75 31.43 -2.09
CA MET A 6 13.98 29.99 -2.11
C MET A 6 13.39 29.48 -3.43
N GLU A 7 14.24 29.39 -4.46
CA GLU A 7 13.91 28.73 -5.72
C GLU A 7 13.50 27.27 -5.41
N PRO A 8 12.39 26.74 -5.94
CA PRO A 8 12.02 25.35 -5.72
C PRO A 8 13.05 24.46 -6.42
N SER A 9 13.99 23.94 -5.62
CA SER A 9 14.83 22.80 -5.99
C SER A 9 13.94 21.76 -6.67
N LYS A 10 14.31 21.36 -7.91
CA LYS A 10 13.65 20.33 -8.70
C LYS A 10 13.70 19.03 -7.90
N ALA A 11 12.70 18.84 -7.03
CA ALA A 11 12.69 17.78 -6.04
C ALA A 11 12.87 16.44 -6.76
N ARG A 12 13.93 15.72 -6.44
CA ARG A 12 14.18 14.38 -7.00
C ARG A 12 13.01 13.49 -6.61
N ARG A 13 12.14 13.21 -7.58
CA ARG A 13 10.91 12.42 -7.35
C ARG A 13 11.29 10.96 -7.18
N ILE A 14 11.41 10.51 -5.94
CA ILE A 14 11.71 9.11 -5.62
C ILE A 14 10.46 8.28 -5.93
N SER A 15 10.59 7.31 -6.83
CA SER A 15 9.59 6.22 -6.97
C SER A 15 10.02 5.03 -6.12
N LYS A 16 9.05 4.38 -5.48
CA LYS A 16 9.28 3.20 -4.63
C LYS A 16 8.34 2.09 -5.10
N VAL A 17 8.93 0.99 -5.55
CA VAL A 17 8.24 -0.17 -6.10
C VAL A 17 8.64 -1.40 -5.32
N TYR A 18 7.66 -2.23 -4.96
CA TYR A 18 7.84 -3.41 -4.13
C TYR A 18 7.18 -4.62 -4.79
N ARG A 19 7.71 -5.81 -4.50
CA ARG A 19 7.07 -7.08 -4.86
C ARG A 19 6.48 -7.72 -3.61
N ALA A 20 5.28 -8.28 -3.73
CA ALA A 20 4.55 -8.86 -2.61
C ALA A 20 3.85 -10.15 -3.04
N LEU A 21 3.87 -11.16 -2.17
CA LEU A 21 3.05 -12.35 -2.26
C LEU A 21 1.80 -12.14 -1.39
N VAL A 22 0.62 -12.30 -1.98
CA VAL A 22 -0.68 -12.05 -1.31
C VAL A 22 -1.59 -13.26 -1.37
N ALA A 23 -2.48 -13.36 -0.40
CA ALA A 23 -3.55 -14.35 -0.36
C ALA A 23 -4.71 -13.94 -1.26
N GLY A 24 -5.41 -14.94 -1.79
CA GLY A 24 -6.53 -14.77 -2.70
C GLY A 24 -6.07 -14.60 -4.16
N VAL A 25 -6.92 -15.06 -5.07
CA VAL A 25 -6.83 -14.71 -6.48
C VAL A 25 -7.54 -13.38 -6.69
N ILE A 26 -6.84 -12.40 -7.27
CA ILE A 26 -7.47 -11.14 -7.69
C ILE A 26 -8.25 -11.44 -8.96
N GLU A 27 -9.53 -11.79 -8.78
CA GLU A 27 -10.48 -12.15 -9.84
C GLU A 27 -11.00 -10.90 -10.54
N ARG A 28 -10.46 -10.62 -11.73
CA ARG A 28 -11.14 -9.96 -12.85
C ARG A 28 -10.56 -10.51 -14.15
N ASP A 29 -11.49 -10.84 -15.06
CA ASP A 29 -11.38 -11.37 -16.42
C ASP A 29 -9.98 -11.57 -16.97
N GLU A 30 -9.69 -12.79 -17.47
CA GLU A 30 -8.69 -13.33 -18.45
C GLU A 30 -7.36 -12.61 -18.75
N VAL A 31 -7.16 -11.38 -18.30
CA VAL A 31 -6.03 -10.51 -18.52
C VAL A 31 -4.92 -10.88 -17.54
N LYS A 32 -3.81 -11.31 -18.13
CA LYS A 32 -2.56 -11.67 -17.42
C LYS A 32 -2.05 -10.55 -16.50
N SER A 33 -2.37 -9.28 -16.77
CA SER A 33 -2.01 -8.16 -15.91
C SER A 33 -3.23 -7.30 -15.57
N PHE A 34 -3.56 -7.25 -14.28
CA PHE A 34 -4.61 -6.39 -13.74
C PHE A 34 -3.97 -5.27 -12.91
N LEU A 35 -4.41 -4.02 -13.14
CA LEU A 35 -3.92 -2.83 -12.44
C LEU A 35 -5.07 -2.16 -11.68
N PHE A 36 -4.87 -1.89 -10.39
CA PHE A 36 -5.83 -1.16 -9.57
C PHE A 36 -5.14 -0.22 -8.58
N VAL A 37 -5.90 0.72 -8.03
CA VAL A 37 -5.39 1.77 -7.14
C VAL A 37 -6.14 1.74 -5.82
N ILE A 38 -5.38 1.78 -4.72
CA ILE A 38 -5.90 1.83 -3.35
C ILE A 38 -5.57 3.21 -2.79
N LYS A 39 -6.62 3.97 -2.43
CA LYS A 39 -6.53 5.34 -1.89
C LYS A 39 -7.01 5.47 -0.44
N GLN A 40 -7.25 4.33 0.22
CA GLN A 40 -7.78 4.30 1.58
C GLN A 40 -6.82 5.02 2.54
N PRO A 41 -7.25 6.08 3.27
CA PRO A 41 -6.36 6.74 4.21
C PRO A 41 -5.96 5.82 5.37
N ILE A 42 -4.79 6.08 5.95
CA ILE A 42 -4.22 5.28 7.04
C ILE A 42 -4.10 6.15 8.29
N GLY A 43 -4.74 5.69 9.36
CA GLY A 43 -4.75 6.34 10.67
C GLY A 43 -4.24 5.41 11.76
N THR A 44 -4.40 5.86 13.00
CA THR A 44 -4.08 5.10 14.22
C THR A 44 -5.35 4.84 15.02
N MET A 45 -5.52 3.61 15.50
CA MET A 45 -6.59 3.22 16.41
C MET A 45 -6.01 2.89 17.78
N HIS A 46 -6.64 3.36 18.85
CA HIS A 46 -6.24 2.98 20.20
C HIS A 46 -6.41 1.47 20.40
N TYR A 47 -5.40 0.82 20.98
CA TYR A 47 -5.44 -0.58 21.33
C TYR A 47 -4.73 -0.78 22.68
N PRO A 48 -5.37 -1.41 23.68
CA PRO A 48 -4.77 -1.61 25.00
C PRO A 48 -3.40 -2.30 24.90
N GLY A 49 -2.41 -1.79 25.64
CA GLY A 49 -1.04 -2.34 25.63
C GLY A 49 -0.16 -1.89 24.45
N VAL A 50 -0.67 -1.09 23.51
CA VAL A 50 0.14 -0.54 22.40
C VAL A 50 0.18 0.98 22.49
N ALA A 51 1.29 1.51 23.02
CA ALA A 51 1.44 2.94 23.35
C ALA A 51 1.18 3.91 22.17
N LYS A 52 1.49 3.50 20.93
CA LYS A 52 1.28 4.31 19.71
C LYS A 52 -0.01 3.96 18.95
N GLY A 53 -0.81 3.03 19.47
CA GLY A 53 -1.94 2.43 18.76
C GLY A 53 -1.55 1.57 17.57
N LEU A 54 -2.56 1.00 16.91
CA LEU A 54 -2.40 0.20 15.69
C LEU A 54 -2.60 1.08 14.46
N PHE A 55 -1.78 0.90 13.44
CA PHE A 55 -2.03 1.52 12.13
C PHE A 55 -3.12 0.75 11.39
N VAL A 56 -4.17 1.44 10.99
CA VAL A 56 -5.36 0.85 10.38
C VAL A 56 -5.83 1.66 9.17
N ALA A 57 -6.55 1.02 8.27
CA ALA A 57 -7.36 1.70 7.27
C ALA A 57 -8.46 2.51 7.98
N SER A 58 -8.43 3.83 7.86
CA SER A 58 -9.38 4.72 8.54
C SER A 58 -9.68 5.93 7.66
N SER A 59 -10.96 6.28 7.51
CA SER A 59 -11.39 7.46 6.75
C SER A 59 -10.87 8.77 7.33
N SER A 60 -10.65 8.84 8.65
CA SER A 60 -10.03 9.98 9.35
C SER A 60 -8.49 9.96 9.33
N GLY A 61 -7.90 8.96 8.67
CA GLY A 61 -6.45 8.80 8.55
C GLY A 61 -5.77 9.80 7.61
N LYS A 62 -4.45 9.71 7.53
CA LYS A 62 -3.66 10.51 6.56
C LYS A 62 -3.79 9.89 5.17
N PRO A 63 -3.85 10.71 4.09
CA PRO A 63 -3.90 10.20 2.73
C PRO A 63 -2.76 9.23 2.42
N ALA A 64 -3.12 8.14 1.76
CA ALA A 64 -2.21 7.09 1.31
C ALA A 64 -2.61 6.62 -0.09
N LEU A 65 -1.62 6.34 -0.95
CA LEU A 65 -1.88 5.86 -2.31
C LEU A 65 -0.91 4.76 -2.69
N SER A 66 -1.46 3.62 -3.11
CA SER A 66 -0.73 2.50 -3.68
C SER A 66 -1.34 2.10 -5.03
N LYS A 67 -0.51 1.92 -6.05
CA LYS A 67 -0.90 1.27 -7.30
C LYS A 67 -0.43 -0.17 -7.25
N VAL A 68 -1.33 -1.10 -7.57
CA VAL A 68 -1.07 -2.54 -7.48
C VAL A 68 -1.26 -3.15 -8.86
N GLN A 69 -0.22 -3.84 -9.34
CA GLN A 69 -0.25 -4.60 -10.58
C GLN A 69 -0.08 -6.08 -10.27
N VAL A 70 -1.00 -6.91 -10.76
CA VAL A 70 -0.86 -8.37 -10.68
C VAL A 70 0.15 -8.83 -11.71
N LEU A 71 1.15 -9.57 -11.25
CA LEU A 71 2.23 -10.13 -12.08
C LEU A 71 2.00 -11.61 -12.38
N GLU A 72 1.56 -12.36 -11.37
CA GLU A 72 1.38 -13.81 -11.45
C GLU A 72 0.26 -14.25 -10.52
N ARG A 73 -0.49 -15.29 -10.91
CA ARG A 73 -1.57 -15.88 -10.13
C ARG A 73 -1.29 -17.37 -9.97
N ASP A 74 -1.29 -17.84 -8.73
CA ASP A 74 -1.26 -19.25 -8.39
C ASP A 74 -2.65 -19.64 -7.88
N VAL A 75 -3.48 -20.14 -8.80
CA VAL A 75 -4.86 -20.54 -8.50
C VAL A 75 -4.87 -21.76 -7.59
N GLN A 76 -3.90 -22.67 -7.72
CA GLN A 76 -3.85 -23.91 -6.92
C GLN A 76 -3.61 -23.60 -5.44
N ARG A 77 -2.77 -22.60 -5.15
CA ARG A 77 -2.48 -22.18 -3.77
C ARG A 77 -3.37 -21.03 -3.28
N ASN A 78 -4.25 -20.50 -4.14
CA ASN A 78 -5.05 -19.31 -3.90
C ASN A 78 -4.18 -18.09 -3.50
N GLN A 79 -3.17 -17.78 -4.33
CA GLN A 79 -2.20 -16.70 -4.07
C GLN A 79 -1.91 -15.89 -5.35
N ALA A 80 -1.33 -14.71 -5.19
CA ALA A 80 -0.84 -13.91 -6.30
C ALA A 80 0.47 -13.19 -5.96
N VAL A 81 1.32 -13.01 -6.97
CA VAL A 81 2.46 -12.10 -6.90
C VAL A 81 2.05 -10.76 -7.49
N VAL A 82 2.20 -9.70 -6.72
CA VAL A 82 1.86 -8.34 -7.14
C VAL A 82 3.06 -7.41 -7.04
N GLN A 83 3.09 -6.41 -7.91
CA GLN A 83 3.93 -5.23 -7.80
C GLN A 83 3.12 -4.11 -7.15
N VAL A 84 3.71 -3.40 -6.19
CA VAL A 84 3.09 -2.26 -5.52
C VAL A 84 3.98 -1.03 -5.65
N GLU A 85 3.50 -0.01 -6.35
CA GLU A 85 4.10 1.33 -6.34
C GLU A 85 3.41 2.18 -5.25
N ILE A 86 4.18 2.76 -4.33
CA ILE A 86 3.65 3.67 -3.31
C ILE A 86 3.97 5.12 -3.64
N HIS A 87 2.97 5.99 -3.54
CA HIS A 87 3.12 7.44 -3.73
C HIS A 87 3.12 8.21 -2.40
N SER A 88 3.07 7.47 -1.29
CA SER A 88 3.12 7.95 0.08
C SER A 88 3.91 6.94 0.92
N GLY A 89 4.37 7.35 2.11
CA GLY A 89 5.17 6.51 3.00
C GLY A 89 4.52 6.29 4.37
N ARG A 90 3.25 5.87 4.43
CA ARG A 90 2.58 5.63 5.72
C ARG A 90 3.09 4.32 6.37
N PRO A 91 3.13 4.24 7.71
CA PRO A 91 3.53 3.02 8.39
C PRO A 91 2.69 1.83 7.94
N HIS A 92 3.36 0.72 7.63
CA HIS A 92 2.74 -0.53 7.17
C HIS A 92 1.83 -0.41 5.92
N GLN A 93 1.95 0.67 5.14
CA GLN A 93 1.01 1.01 4.07
C GLN A 93 0.67 -0.15 3.13
N ILE A 94 1.68 -0.86 2.63
CA ILE A 94 1.48 -1.98 1.70
C ILE A 94 0.67 -3.11 2.37
N ARG A 95 0.98 -3.45 3.63
CA ARG A 95 0.25 -4.49 4.39
C ARG A 95 -1.21 -4.08 4.57
N ILE A 96 -1.45 -2.85 5.02
CA ILE A 96 -2.80 -2.35 5.33
C ILE A 96 -3.63 -2.25 4.05
N HIS A 97 -3.10 -1.66 2.98
CA HIS A 97 -3.82 -1.51 1.72
C HIS A 97 -4.17 -2.86 1.10
N LEU A 98 -3.21 -3.79 1.03
CA LEU A 98 -3.46 -5.10 0.44
C LEU A 98 -4.48 -5.91 1.25
N ALA A 99 -4.41 -5.86 2.59
CA ALA A 99 -5.44 -6.45 3.45
C ALA A 99 -6.81 -5.78 3.29
N PHE A 100 -6.85 -4.44 3.21
CA PHE A 100 -8.09 -3.67 2.96
C PHE A 100 -8.74 -4.04 1.62
N ALA A 101 -7.93 -4.33 0.60
CA ALA A 101 -8.39 -4.80 -0.70
C ALA A 101 -8.79 -6.29 -0.71
N GLY A 102 -8.74 -7.00 0.43
CA GLY A 102 -9.08 -8.43 0.54
C GLY A 102 -7.92 -9.39 0.23
N HIS A 103 -6.71 -8.89 0.02
CA HIS A 103 -5.55 -9.67 -0.42
C HIS A 103 -4.34 -9.48 0.51
N PRO A 104 -4.39 -9.92 1.78
CA PRO A 104 -3.32 -9.68 2.75
C PRO A 104 -1.99 -10.34 2.32
N LEU A 105 -0.86 -9.80 2.81
CA LEU A 105 0.46 -10.40 2.58
C LEU A 105 0.56 -11.80 3.20
N ILE A 106 1.12 -12.75 2.47
CA ILE A 106 1.43 -14.09 2.96
C ILE A 106 2.74 -14.07 3.76
N GLY A 107 2.80 -14.88 4.83
CA GLY A 107 4.03 -15.10 5.60
C GLY A 107 4.40 -13.96 6.54
N LYS A 108 3.49 -13.04 6.85
CA LYS A 108 3.76 -11.91 7.74
C LYS A 108 2.81 -11.90 8.94
N PHE A 109 3.23 -12.54 10.03
CA PHE A 109 2.62 -12.35 11.35
C PHE A 109 2.77 -10.87 11.74
N MET A 110 1.71 -10.27 12.28
CA MET A 110 1.73 -8.94 12.90
C MET A 110 2.11 -9.08 14.37
#